data_AF-A0A3R6ZHC7-F1
#
_entry.id   AF-A0A3R6ZHC7-F1
#
_cell.length_a   1.000
_cell.length_b   1.000
_cell.length_c   1.000
_cell.angle_alpha   90.00
_cell.angle_beta   90.00
_cell.angle_gamma   90.00
#
_symmetry.space_group_name_H-M   'P 1'
#
loop_
_entity.id
_entity.type
_entity.pdbx_description
1 polymer ?
#
loop_
_entity_poly.entity_id
_entity_poly.type
_entity_poly.pdbx_seq_one_letter_code
_entity_poly.pdbx_strand_id
1 'polypeptide(L)'
;MPTRYWVGVVSRNHVQRGVAGGFAQVCHGKCAPLRRMSPGDVLIYYSPKTERDGGVPLKSFTAIGIVQADEPYQVEMTPAFHPFRINVAYDTQVEAAPIHPMLSKLSFTKQELPVHTLSIRESVATSSFHER
;
A
#
# COMPACT_ATOMS: atom_id res chain seq x y z
N MET A 1 -16.84 8.44 10.01
CA MET A 1 -16.89 8.30 8.54
C MET A 1 -16.73 6.82 8.19
N PRO A 2 -17.22 6.34 7.04
CA PRO A 2 -17.00 4.95 6.64
C PRO A 2 -15.51 4.66 6.43
N THR A 3 -15.07 3.46 6.80
CA THR A 3 -13.72 2.95 6.54
C THR A 3 -13.40 3.02 5.05
N ARG A 4 -12.28 3.66 4.69
CA ARG A 4 -11.82 3.71 3.30
C ARG A 4 -10.82 2.59 3.02
N TYR A 5 -10.79 2.17 1.76
CA TYR A 5 -9.88 1.15 1.27
C TYR A 5 -8.90 1.77 0.27
N TRP A 6 -7.62 1.54 0.51
CA TRP A 6 -6.49 2.06 -0.25
C TRP A 6 -5.77 0.93 -0.94
N VAL A 7 -5.32 1.16 -2.19
CA VAL A 7 -4.43 0.22 -2.87
C VAL A 7 -3.09 0.87 -3.17
N GLY A 8 -2.04 0.32 -2.55
CA GLY A 8 -0.65 0.63 -2.86
C GLY A 8 -0.12 -0.28 -3.97
N VAL A 9 0.52 0.31 -4.99
CA VAL A 9 1.20 -0.46 -6.05
C VAL A 9 2.70 -0.43 -5.83
N VAL A 10 3.26 -1.53 -5.32
CA VAL A 10 4.63 -1.59 -4.80
C VAL A 10 5.22 -2.98 -5.07
N SER A 11 6.54 -3.12 -5.31
CA SER A 11 7.16 -4.44 -5.46
C SER A 11 7.08 -5.27 -4.18
N ARG A 12 6.98 -6.61 -4.30
CA ARG A 12 6.79 -7.50 -3.13
C ARG A 12 7.87 -7.30 -2.07
N ASN A 13 9.12 -7.19 -2.47
CA ASN A 13 10.25 -6.99 -1.54
C ASN A 13 10.09 -5.70 -0.70
N HIS A 14 9.62 -4.61 -1.30
CA HIS A 14 9.37 -3.35 -0.60
C HIS A 14 8.16 -3.46 0.32
N VAL A 15 7.10 -4.17 -0.10
CA VAL A 15 5.95 -4.47 0.76
C VAL A 15 6.39 -5.23 2.00
N GLN A 16 7.20 -6.27 1.86
CA GLN A 16 7.69 -7.08 2.98
C GLN A 16 8.48 -6.25 4.00
N ARG A 17 9.27 -5.27 3.56
CA ARG A 17 9.96 -4.33 4.46
C ARG A 17 8.99 -3.47 5.27
N GLY A 18 7.94 -2.95 4.63
CA GLY A 18 6.89 -2.19 5.31
C GLY A 18 6.10 -3.06 6.30
N VAL A 19 5.76 -4.28 5.90
CA VAL A 19 5.07 -5.26 6.75
C VAL A 19 5.90 -5.60 7.99
N ALA A 20 7.17 -5.96 7.81
CA ALA A 20 8.07 -6.28 8.92
C ALA A 20 8.30 -5.08 9.86
N GLY A 21 8.26 -3.86 9.34
CA GLY A 21 8.41 -2.63 10.13
C GLY A 21 7.11 -2.04 10.67
N GLY A 22 5.94 -2.60 10.34
CA GLY A 22 4.64 -2.05 10.76
C GLY A 22 4.32 -0.66 10.18
N PHE A 23 4.81 -0.34 8.98
CA PHE A 23 4.61 0.98 8.37
C PHE A 23 4.31 0.91 6.87
N ALA A 24 3.60 1.92 6.38
CA ALA A 24 3.50 2.22 4.96
C ALA A 24 4.39 3.43 4.60
N GLN A 25 5.20 3.27 3.54
CA GLN A 25 5.97 4.34 2.90
C GLN A 25 5.67 4.29 1.40
N VAL A 26 5.17 5.39 0.85
CA VAL A 26 4.63 5.44 -0.52
C VAL A 26 5.08 6.69 -1.26
N CYS A 27 4.86 6.73 -2.59
CA CYS A 27 5.12 7.91 -3.43
C CYS A 27 6.49 8.54 -3.22
N HIS A 28 7.55 7.72 -3.24
CA HIS A 28 8.93 8.15 -2.98
C HIS A 28 9.15 8.82 -1.61
N GLY A 29 8.34 8.47 -0.61
CA GLY A 29 8.42 9.03 0.74
C GLY A 29 7.67 10.36 0.92
N LYS A 30 6.77 10.74 -0.01
CA LYS A 30 5.98 11.96 0.12
C LYS A 30 4.91 11.83 1.21
N CYS A 31 4.68 12.92 1.94
CA CYS A 31 3.69 12.99 3.03
C CYS A 31 2.24 13.06 2.52
N ALA A 32 1.98 13.80 1.44
CA ALA A 32 0.63 14.14 0.99
C ALA A 32 -0.33 12.94 0.79
N PRO A 33 0.10 11.81 0.20
CA PRO A 33 -0.76 10.64 0.07
C PRO A 33 -1.10 9.98 1.40
N LEU A 34 -0.18 9.99 2.37
CA LEU A 34 -0.36 9.38 3.68
C LEU A 34 -1.32 10.21 4.55
N ARG A 35 -1.28 11.54 4.45
CA ARG A 35 -2.20 12.44 5.19
C ARG A 35 -3.68 12.28 4.85
N ARG A 36 -3.99 11.64 3.72
CA ARG A 36 -5.38 11.35 3.34
C ARG A 36 -5.93 10.10 4.03
N MET A 37 -5.06 9.25 4.57
CA MET A 37 -5.46 8.09 5.35
C MET A 37 -5.88 8.51 6.74
N SER A 38 -6.76 7.73 7.36
CA SER A 38 -7.16 7.95 8.76
C SER A 38 -7.10 6.63 9.52
N PRO A 39 -6.96 6.66 10.86
CA PRO A 39 -7.03 5.45 11.66
C PRO A 39 -8.27 4.63 11.34
N GLY A 40 -8.09 3.31 11.19
CA GLY A 40 -9.15 2.38 10.80
C GLY A 40 -9.35 2.23 9.28
N ASP A 41 -8.69 3.04 8.44
CA ASP A 41 -8.63 2.79 7.00
C ASP A 41 -7.84 1.50 6.70
N VAL A 42 -8.19 0.82 5.62
CA VAL A 42 -7.56 -0.43 5.19
C VAL A 42 -6.62 -0.16 4.03
N LEU A 43 -5.36 -0.57 4.17
CA LEU A 43 -4.36 -0.53 3.11
C LEU A 43 -4.09 -1.93 2.56
N ILE A 44 -4.30 -2.09 1.26
CA ILE A 44 -4.04 -3.32 0.52
C ILE A 44 -2.86 -3.07 -0.43
N TYR A 45 -1.91 -3.99 -0.50
CA TYR A 45 -0.82 -3.92 -1.48
C TYR A 45 -1.07 -4.84 -2.66
N TYR A 46 -1.00 -4.27 -3.86
CA TYR A 46 -0.83 -5.00 -5.11
C TYR A 46 0.63 -4.93 -5.57
N SER A 47 1.21 -6.09 -5.82
CA SER A 47 2.57 -6.25 -6.31
C SER A 47 2.59 -6.70 -7.77
N PRO A 48 2.91 -5.82 -8.73
CA PRO A 48 3.05 -6.20 -10.14
C PRO A 48 4.21 -7.17 -10.37
N LYS A 49 5.27 -7.06 -9.56
CA LYS A 49 6.53 -7.80 -9.67
C LYS A 49 7.15 -8.03 -8.29
N THR A 50 8.07 -8.99 -8.21
CA THR A 50 8.77 -9.34 -6.96
C THR A 50 9.67 -8.22 -6.47
N GLU A 51 10.40 -7.58 -7.38
CA GLU A 51 11.41 -6.55 -7.08
C GLU A 51 11.27 -5.34 -8.00
N ARG A 52 11.77 -4.19 -7.57
CA ARG A 52 11.73 -2.97 -8.40
C ARG A 52 12.57 -3.10 -9.66
N ASP A 53 13.81 -3.55 -9.54
CA ASP A 53 14.77 -3.59 -10.65
C ASP A 53 15.06 -5.06 -10.97
N GLY A 54 14.63 -5.53 -12.14
CA GLY A 54 14.91 -6.90 -12.59
C GLY A 54 14.03 -8.03 -12.02
N GLY A 55 13.07 -7.73 -11.13
CA GLY A 55 12.16 -8.74 -10.57
C GLY A 55 11.20 -9.37 -11.58
N VAL A 56 10.76 -10.61 -11.32
CA VAL A 56 9.79 -11.33 -12.17
C VAL A 56 8.37 -10.83 -11.94
N PRO A 57 7.47 -10.94 -12.95
CA PRO A 57 6.05 -10.63 -12.77
C PRO A 57 5.42 -11.45 -11.64
N LEU A 58 4.65 -10.78 -10.78
CA LEU A 58 3.93 -11.39 -9.66
C LEU A 58 2.42 -11.17 -9.76
N LYS A 59 1.99 -9.97 -10.14
CA LYS A 59 0.57 -9.59 -10.38
C LYS A 59 -0.38 -10.12 -9.31
N SER A 60 -0.06 -9.88 -8.03
CA SER A 60 -0.82 -10.41 -6.89
C SER A 60 -1.04 -9.34 -5.83
N PHE A 61 -2.14 -9.44 -5.09
CA PHE A 61 -2.27 -8.79 -3.80
C PHE A 61 -1.37 -9.52 -2.79
N THR A 62 -0.59 -8.79 -2.00
CA THR A 62 0.50 -9.40 -1.21
C THR A 62 0.50 -9.04 0.27
N ALA A 63 -0.30 -8.06 0.67
CA ALA A 63 -0.45 -7.69 2.07
C ALA A 63 -1.73 -6.85 2.27
N ILE A 64 -2.25 -6.87 3.48
CA ILE A 64 -3.37 -6.04 3.94
C ILE A 64 -3.10 -5.60 5.37
N GLY A 65 -3.48 -4.39 5.72
CA GLY A 65 -3.35 -3.88 7.08
C GLY A 65 -4.26 -2.70 7.38
N ILE A 66 -4.38 -2.37 8.66
CA ILE A 66 -5.22 -1.29 9.18
C ILE A 66 -4.32 -0.13 9.60
N VAL A 67 -4.58 1.06 9.06
CA VAL A 67 -3.90 2.30 9.43
C VAL A 67 -4.16 2.59 10.92
N GLN A 68 -3.08 2.82 11.67
CA GLN A 68 -3.14 3.02 13.12
C GLN A 68 -3.00 4.50 13.53
N ALA A 69 -2.38 5.32 12.69
CA ALA A 69 -2.04 6.70 13.01
C ALA A 69 -2.85 7.71 12.17
N ASP A 70 -3.10 8.86 12.76
CA ASP A 70 -3.71 10.04 12.15
C ASP A 70 -2.68 10.89 11.41
N GLU A 71 -1.43 10.92 11.89
CA GLU A 71 -0.37 11.71 11.27
C GLU A 71 0.81 10.87 10.76
N PRO A 72 1.24 11.10 9.51
CA PRO A 72 2.50 10.54 9.01
C PRO A 72 3.70 11.20 9.69
N TYR A 73 4.70 10.40 10.06
CA TYR A 73 5.96 10.85 10.65
C TYR A 73 7.11 10.68 9.67
N GLN A 74 8.15 11.50 9.84
CA GLN A 74 9.33 11.45 9.00
C GLN A 74 10.42 10.61 9.68
N VAL A 75 11.14 9.81 8.91
CA VAL A 75 12.31 9.07 9.38
C VAL A 75 13.52 9.45 8.56
N GLU A 76 14.70 9.46 9.16
CA GLU A 76 15.96 9.53 8.43
C GLU A 76 16.35 8.13 7.97
N MET A 77 16.56 7.96 6.67
CA MET A 77 17.14 6.73 6.10
C MET A 77 18.58 6.94 5.67
N THR A 78 18.86 8.11 5.11
CA THR A 78 20.21 8.62 4.83
C THR A 78 20.20 10.13 5.05
N PRO A 79 21.37 10.79 5.15
CA PRO A 79 21.43 12.25 5.28
C PRO A 79 20.74 13.02 4.16
N ALA A 80 20.49 12.39 3.00
CA ALA A 80 19.80 12.99 1.86
C ALA A 80 18.37 12.47 1.67
N PHE A 81 17.92 11.49 2.46
CA PHE A 81 16.63 10.83 2.27
C PHE A 81 15.87 10.65 3.58
N HIS A 82 14.82 11.45 3.72
CA HIS A 82 13.98 11.51 4.90
C HIS A 82 12.51 11.25 4.54
N PRO A 83 12.11 10.00 4.27
CA PRO A 83 10.76 9.69 3.84
C PRO A 83 9.74 9.79 4.97
N PHE A 84 8.49 10.05 4.59
CA PHE A 84 7.34 9.93 5.48
C PHE A 84 6.82 8.49 5.54
N ARG A 85 6.42 8.08 6.74
CA ARG A 85 5.82 6.79 7.08
C ARG A 85 4.53 7.01 7.87
N ILE A 86 3.63 6.04 7.81
CA ILE A 86 2.46 5.96 8.70
C ILE A 86 2.37 4.55 9.26
N ASN A 87 1.96 4.42 10.53
CA ASN A 87 1.86 3.11 11.17
C ASN A 87 0.67 2.33 10.63
N VAL A 88 0.91 1.06 10.33
CA VAL A 88 -0.10 0.12 9.80
C VAL A 88 0.06 -1.21 10.52
N ALA A 89 -1.03 -1.71 11.10
CA ALA A 89 -1.09 -3.05 11.66
C ALA A 89 -1.43 -4.03 10.52
N TYR A 90 -0.43 -4.79 10.06
CA TYR A 90 -0.61 -5.77 9.00
C TYR A 90 -1.09 -7.11 9.54
N ASP A 91 -1.93 -7.78 8.75
CA ASP A 91 -2.25 -9.19 8.98
C ASP A 91 -1.10 -10.05 8.47
N THR A 92 -0.43 -10.77 9.37
CA THR A 92 0.74 -11.60 9.05
C THR A 92 0.38 -12.99 8.55
N GLN A 93 -0.90 -13.37 8.59
CA GLN A 93 -1.36 -14.70 8.16
C GLN A 93 -1.85 -14.72 6.70
N VAL A 94 -1.75 -13.59 5.99
CA VAL A 94 -2.22 -13.51 4.60
C VAL A 94 -1.25 -14.13 3.61
N GLU A 95 -1.82 -14.83 2.63
CA GLU A 95 -1.10 -15.34 1.47
C GLU A 95 -1.28 -14.43 0.26
N ALA A 96 -0.34 -14.51 -0.69
CA ALA A 96 -0.44 -13.74 -1.92
C ALA A 96 -1.60 -14.25 -2.80
N ALA A 97 -2.48 -13.34 -3.21
CA ALA A 97 -3.64 -13.65 -4.04
C ALA A 97 -3.46 -13.09 -5.47
N PRO A 98 -3.39 -13.94 -6.51
CA PRO A 98 -3.31 -13.48 -7.90
C PRO A 98 -4.51 -12.61 -8.28
N ILE A 99 -4.27 -11.53 -9.04
CA ILE A 99 -5.36 -10.62 -9.44
C ILE A 99 -6.29 -11.24 -10.50
N HIS A 100 -5.79 -12.18 -11.31
CA HIS A 100 -6.50 -12.66 -12.51
C HIS A 100 -7.89 -13.25 -12.23
N PRO A 101 -8.08 -14.13 -11.23
CA PRO A 101 -9.41 -14.66 -10.88
C PRO A 101 -10.39 -13.59 -10.37
N MET A 102 -9.89 -12.40 -10.00
CA MET A 102 -10.66 -11.32 -9.42
C MET A 102 -11.03 -10.24 -10.44
N LEU A 103 -10.43 -10.24 -11.64
CA LEU A 103 -10.64 -9.18 -12.63
C LEU A 103 -12.11 -8.98 -13.02
N SER A 104 -12.89 -10.05 -13.07
CA SER A 104 -14.34 -9.97 -13.36
C SER A 104 -15.18 -9.39 -12.20
N LYS A 105 -14.60 -9.31 -10.99
CA LYS A 105 -15.25 -8.82 -9.76
C LYS A 105 -14.75 -7.44 -9.33
N LEU A 106 -13.66 -6.96 -9.93
CA LEU A 106 -13.06 -5.67 -9.60
C LEU A 106 -13.66 -4.58 -10.50
N SER A 107 -14.36 -3.61 -9.90
CA SER A 107 -14.78 -2.40 -10.58
C SER A 107 -13.86 -1.25 -10.18
N PHE A 108 -13.01 -0.81 -11.10
CA PHE A 108 -12.20 0.40 -10.93
C PHE A 108 -12.99 1.59 -11.49
N THR A 109 -13.87 2.18 -10.67
CA THR A 109 -14.66 3.35 -11.07
C THR A 109 -14.31 4.55 -10.21
N LYS A 110 -14.20 5.73 -10.84
CA LYS A 110 -14.03 7.05 -10.20
C LYS A 110 -15.26 7.53 -9.41
N GLN A 111 -16.28 6.68 -9.21
CA GLN A 111 -17.59 7.09 -8.69
C GLN A 111 -18.20 6.00 -7.78
N GLU A 112 -18.97 6.43 -6.77
CA GLU A 112 -19.56 5.60 -5.72
C GLU A 112 -20.56 4.57 -6.27
N LEU A 113 -20.42 3.32 -5.83
CA LEU A 113 -21.29 2.18 -6.20
C LEU A 113 -21.47 1.23 -4.99
N PRO A 114 -22.44 0.29 -5.05
CA PRO A 114 -23.08 -0.31 -3.88
C PRO A 114 -22.19 -1.22 -3.03
N VAL A 115 -22.69 -1.52 -1.83
CA VAL A 115 -22.02 -2.13 -0.66
C VAL A 115 -21.29 -3.47 -0.88
N HIS A 116 -21.45 -4.11 -2.04
CA HIS A 116 -20.83 -5.42 -2.36
C HIS A 116 -19.65 -5.33 -3.35
N THR A 117 -19.23 -4.12 -3.73
CA THR A 117 -18.08 -3.91 -4.63
C THR A 117 -16.93 -3.25 -3.86
N LEU A 118 -15.75 -3.86 -3.90
CA LEU A 118 -14.52 -3.24 -3.37
C LEU A 118 -14.16 -2.04 -4.25
N SER A 119 -14.60 -0.85 -3.85
CA SER A 119 -14.26 0.40 -4.52
C SER A 119 -12.89 0.88 -4.02
N ILE A 120 -11.89 0.83 -4.90
CA ILE A 120 -10.56 1.41 -4.65
C ILE A 120 -10.68 2.90 -4.95
N ARG A 121 -10.97 3.70 -3.90
CA ARG A 121 -11.29 5.13 -4.06
C ARG A 121 -10.08 5.96 -4.46
N GLU A 122 -8.86 5.55 -4.07
CA GLU A 122 -7.62 6.22 -4.45
C GLU A 122 -6.47 5.21 -4.63
N SER A 123 -5.77 5.30 -5.76
CA SER A 123 -4.53 4.58 -6.00
C SER A 123 -3.35 5.37 -5.43
N VAL A 124 -2.56 4.73 -4.57
CA VAL A 124 -1.33 5.31 -4.02
C VAL A 124 -0.16 4.69 -4.78
N ALA A 125 0.42 5.46 -5.71
CA ALA A 125 1.43 4.97 -6.65
C ALA A 125 2.85 4.99 -6.07
N THR A 126 3.52 3.84 -6.18
CA THR A 126 4.98 3.57 -6.18
C THR A 126 5.87 4.25 -5.13
N SER A 127 6.43 3.46 -4.21
CA SER A 127 7.59 3.83 -3.40
C SER A 127 8.90 3.38 -4.06
N SER A 128 9.84 4.32 -4.27
CA SER A 128 11.25 3.98 -4.39
C SER A 128 11.93 4.16 -3.03
N PHE A 129 12.56 3.12 -2.52
CA PHE A 129 13.63 3.26 -1.55
C PHE A 129 14.92 3.40 -2.37
N HIS A 130 15.69 4.45 -2.13
CA HIS A 130 17.10 4.47 -2.50
C HIS A 130 17.87 4.28 -1.21
N GLU A 131 18.37 3.08 -1.00
CA GLU A 131 19.52 2.85 -0.15
C GLU A 131 20.72 2.85 -1.10
N ARG A 132 21.44 3.97 -1.12
CA ARG A 132 22.85 3.96 -1.49
C ARG A 132 23.63 4.05 -0.19
#